data_AF-A0A8S9RVS9-F1
#
_entry.id   AF-A0A8S9RVS9-F1
#
_cell.length_a   1.000
_cell.length_b   1.000
_cell.length_c   1.000
_cell.angle_alpha   90.00
_cell.angle_beta   90.00
_cell.angle_gamma   90.00
#
_symmetry.space_group_name_H-M   'P 1'
#
loop_
_entity.id
_entity.type
_entity.pdbx_description
1 polymer ?
#
loop_
_entity_poly.entity_id
_entity_poly.type
_entity_poly.pdbx_seq_one_letter_code
_entity_poly.pdbx_strand_id
1 'polypeptide(L)' 'MDWLSLKDSRTITLLKRLASQATIYNIWTERNRRIHDNVITPPAMIFKTIDRSIRDVILGKRNNSNFRKAMELWLSYE' A
#
# COMPACT_ATOMS: atom_id res chain seq x y z
N MET A 1 13.09 8.36 -7.66
CA MET A 1 12.33 8.23 -6.38
C MET A 1 12.19 9.57 -5.65
N ASP A 2 12.54 10.70 -6.28
CA ASP A 2 12.56 12.02 -5.62
C ASP A 2 11.20 12.52 -5.14
N TRP A 3 10.11 12.04 -5.75
CA TRP A 3 8.75 12.38 -5.30
C TRP A 3 8.38 11.73 -3.95
N LEU A 4 9.02 10.61 -3.58
CA LEU A 4 8.86 9.95 -2.27
C LEU A 4 9.67 10.63 -1.16
N SER A 5 10.64 11.47 -1.52
CA SER A 5 11.50 12.21 -0.59
C SER A 5 11.14 13.70 -0.48
N LEU A 6 10.19 14.19 -1.29
CA LEU A 6 9.63 15.53 -1.13
C LEU A 6 9.22 15.76 0.33
N LYS A 7 9.59 16.92 0.86
CA LYS A 7 9.29 17.34 2.24
C LYS A 7 7.79 17.51 2.40
N ASP A 8 7.13 16.44 2.85
CA ASP A 8 5.77 16.43 3.34
C ASP A 8 5.74 16.12 4.84
N SER A 9 4.55 16.16 5.44
CA SER A 9 4.34 15.57 6.77
C SER A 9 4.87 14.13 6.81
N ARG A 10 5.53 13.74 7.91
CA ARG A 10 6.07 12.37 8.09
C ARG A 10 5.02 11.30 7.81
N THR A 11 3.75 11.58 8.15
CA THR A 11 2.60 10.72 7.89
C THR A 11 2.36 10.50 6.39
N ILE A 12 2.43 11.57 5.59
CA ILE A 12 2.23 11.51 4.13
C ILE A 12 3.41 10.77 3.48
N THR A 13 4.65 11.06 3.87
CA THR A 13 5.83 10.34 3.37
C THR A 13 5.74 8.85 3.68
N LEU A 14 5.29 8.50 4.88
CA LEU A 14 5.07 7.10 5.28
C LEU A 14 3.99 6.44 4.43
N LEU A 15 2.86 7.11 4.22
CA LEU A 15 1.77 6.62 3.38
C LEU A 15 2.22 6.39 1.94
N LYS A 16 2.91 7.36 1.34
CA LYS A 16 3.46 7.27 -0.02
C LYS A 16 4.39 6.07 -0.16
N ARG A 17 5.28 5.84 0.80
CA ARG A 17 6.19 4.69 0.81
C ARG A 17 5.46 3.36 0.95
N LEU A 18 4.51 3.27 1.89
CA LEU A 18 3.69 2.07 2.08
C LEU A 18 2.89 1.72 0.82
N ALA A 19 2.18 2.70 0.26
CA ALA A 19 1.39 2.52 -0.95
C ALA A 19 2.25 2.09 -2.14
N SER A 20 3.42 2.73 -2.32
CA SER A 20 4.36 2.35 -3.38
C SER A 20 4.89 0.93 -3.20
N GLN A 21 5.31 0.57 -1.98
CA GLN A 21 5.82 -0.76 -1.67
C GLN A 21 4.75 -1.84 -1.87
N ALA A 22 3.54 -1.62 -1.34
CA ALA A 22 2.42 -2.54 -1.49
C ALA A 22 2.05 -2.74 -2.97
N THR A 23 2.00 -1.65 -3.74
CA THR A 23 1.67 -1.71 -5.17
C THR A 23 2.73 -2.49 -5.96
N ILE A 24 4.01 -2.15 -5.80
CA ILE A 24 5.11 -2.83 -6.50
C ILE A 24 5.13 -4.32 -6.14
N TYR A 25 5.03 -4.64 -4.85
CA TYR A 25 5.04 -6.03 -4.38
C TYR A 25 3.88 -6.84 -4.96
N ASN A 26 2.66 -6.35 -4.87
CA ASN A 26 1.49 -7.10 -5.35
C ASN A 26 1.49 -7.30 -6.87
N ILE A 27 1.91 -6.28 -7.64
CA ILE A 27 2.04 -6.40 -9.11
C ILE A 27 3.13 -7.41 -9.46
N TRP A 28 4.28 -7.35 -8.80
CA TRP A 28 5.37 -8.29 -9.01
C TRP A 28 4.95 -9.73 -8.66
N THR A 29 4.29 -9.93 -7.52
CA THR A 29 3.78 -11.24 -7.10
C THR A 29 2.77 -11.77 -8.10
N GLU A 30 1.82 -10.96 -8.56
CA GLU A 30 0.85 -11.35 -9.59
C GLU A 30 1.55 -11.77 -10.89
N ARG A 31 2.52 -10.96 -11.36
CA ARG A 31 3.28 -11.28 -12.57
C ARG A 31 3.98 -12.62 -12.44
N ASN A 32 4.59 -12.90 -11.29
CA ASN A 32 5.25 -14.18 -11.04
C ASN A 32 4.24 -15.32 -11.00
N ARG A 33 3.08 -15.12 -10.39
CA ARG A 33 2.00 -16.11 -10.36
C ARG A 33 1.49 -16.46 -11.76
N ARG A 34 1.39 -15.48 -12.65
CA ARG A 34 1.05 -15.73 -14.07
C ARG A 34 2.11 -16.58 -14.77
N ILE A 35 3.39 -16.32 -14.51
CA ILE A 35 4.50 -17.02 -15.15
C ILE A 35 4.63 -18.45 -14.64
N HIS A 36 4.49 -18.66 -13.33
CA HIS A 36 4.79 -19.95 -12.69
C HIS A 36 3.56 -20.84 -12.51
N ASP A 37 2.41 -20.25 -12.19
CA ASP A 37 1.19 -20.99 -11.84
C ASP A 37 0.11 -20.89 -12.94
N ASN A 38 0.35 -20.09 -13.99
CA ASN A 38 -0.62 -19.76 -15.05
C ASN A 38 -1.94 -19.19 -14.50
N VAL A 39 -1.90 -18.58 -13.31
CA VAL A 39 -3.05 -17.97 -12.65
C VAL A 39 -3.11 -16.49 -12.99
N ILE A 40 -4.28 -16.02 -13.45
CA ILE A 40 -4.55 -14.62 -13.75
C ILE A 40 -5.51 -14.08 -12.70
N THR A 41 -5.03 -13.15 -11.87
CA THR A 41 -5.84 -12.42 -10.93
C THR A 41 -6.44 -11.19 -11.63
N PRO A 42 -7.76 -10.96 -11.52
CA PRO A 42 -8.40 -9.77 -12.05
C PRO A 42 -7.82 -8.49 -11.41
N PRO A 43 -7.63 -7.40 -12.18
CA PRO A 43 -7.10 -6.14 -11.65
C PRO A 43 -7.86 -5.62 -10.42
N ALA A 44 -9.19 -5.72 -10.42
CA ALA A 44 -10.03 -5.32 -9.28
C ALA A 44 -9.69 -6.07 -7.98
N MET A 45 -9.29 -7.35 -8.08
CA MET A 45 -8.90 -8.14 -6.92
C MET A 45 -7.49 -7.73 -6.44
N ILE A 46 -6.57 -7.42 -7.36
CA ILE A 46 -5.25 -6.88 -7.03
C ILE A 46 -5.38 -5.54 -6.30
N PHE A 47 -6.25 -4.64 -6.76
CA PHE A 47 -6.54 -3.37 -6.07
C PHE A 47 -7.04 -3.59 -4.64
N LYS A 48 -7.99 -4.51 -4.44
CA LYS A 48 -8.48 -4.87 -3.09
C LYS A 48 -7.36 -5.44 -2.21
N THR A 49 -6.48 -6.27 -2.77
CA THR A 49 -5.35 -6.82 -2.03
C THR A 49 -4.35 -5.73 -1.63
N ILE A 50 -4.06 -4.79 -2.52
CA ILE A 50 -3.18 -3.64 -2.23
C ILE A 50 -3.79 -2.80 -1.10
N ASP A 51 -5.05 -2.39 -1.21
CA ASP A 51 -5.74 -1.61 -0.17
C ASP A 51 -5.71 -2.35 1.18
N ARG A 52 -6.08 -3.63 1.19
CA ARG A 52 -6.03 -4.45 2.41
C ARG A 52 -4.64 -4.53 3.02
N SER A 53 -3.60 -4.75 2.20
CA SER A 53 -2.22 -4.83 2.69
C SER A 53 -1.75 -3.53 3.35
N ILE A 54 -2.18 -2.37 2.82
CA ILE A 54 -1.87 -1.06 3.40
C ILE A 54 -2.60 -0.89 4.73
N ARG A 55 -3.90 -1.22 4.78
CA ARG A 55 -4.71 -1.17 6.02
C ARG A 55 -4.14 -2.08 7.10
N ASP A 56 -3.76 -3.32 6.76
CA ASP A 56 -3.21 -4.29 7.71
C ASP A 56 -1.90 -3.78 8.35
N VAL A 57 -1.00 -3.18 7.56
CA VAL A 57 0.25 -2.59 8.09
C VAL A 57 -0.03 -1.40 9.00
N ILE A 58 -1.00 -0.56 8.63
CA ILE A 58 -1.39 0.60 9.44
C ILE A 58 -2.02 0.16 10.76
N LEU A 59 -2.95 -0.79 10.72
CA LEU A 59 -3.64 -1.34 11.87
C LEU A 59 -2.67 -2.07 12.82
N GLY A 60 -1.73 -2.85 12.28
CA GLY A 60 -0.68 -3.50 13.06
C GLY A 60 0.23 -2.54 13.82
N LYS A 61 0.28 -1.26 13.42
CA LYS A 61 1.06 -0.20 14.06
C LYS A 61 0.20 0.93 14.65
N ARG A 62 -1.09 0.68 14.87
CA ARG A 62 -2.08 1.67 15.34
C ARG A 62 -1.69 2.38 16.64
N ASN A 63 -0.90 1.74 17.50
CA ASN A 63 -0.43 2.35 18.75
C ASN A 63 0.54 3.53 18.54
N ASN A 64 1.03 3.72 17.31
CA ASN A 64 1.83 4.87 16.92
C ASN A 64 0.92 5.96 16.32
N SER A 65 0.95 7.16 16.91
CA SER A 65 0.09 8.29 16.53
C SER A 65 0.23 8.70 15.05
N ASN A 66 1.39 8.48 14.44
CA ASN A 66 1.59 8.76 13.01
C ASN A 66 0.82 7.79 12.11
N PHE A 67 0.69 6.53 12.51
CA PHE A 67 -0.07 5.53 11.75
C PHE A 67 -1.58 5.72 11.90
N ARG A 68 -2.04 6.18 13.06
CA ARG A 68 -3.45 6.58 13.23
C ARG A 68 -3.83 7.72 12.28
N LYS A 69 -3.01 8.78 12.22
CA LYS A 69 -3.18 9.88 11.25
C LYS A 69 -3.06 9.40 9.79
N ALA A 70 -2.20 8.41 9.53
CA ALA A 70 -2.09 7.82 8.20
C ALA A 70 -3.38 7.10 7.80
N MET A 71 -4.02 6.37 8.73
CA MET A 71 -5.31 5.72 8.50
C MET A 71 -6.41 6.74 8.19
N GLU A 72 -6.47 7.82 8.97
CA GLU A 72 -7.44 8.92 8.77
C GLU A 72 -7.28 9.53 7.36
N LEU A 73 -6.05 9.77 6.91
CA LEU A 73 -5.76 10.26 5.57
C LEU A 73 -6.01 9.22 4.46
N TRP A 74 -5.88 7.93 4.76
CA TRP A 74 -6.14 6.87 3.78
C TRP A 74 -7.64 6.72 3.53
N LEU A 75 -8.44 6.78 4.58
CA LEU A 75 -9.90 6.67 4.54
C LEU A 75 -10.59 7.95 4.04
N SER A 76 -9.90 9.10 4.04
CA SER A 76 -10.52 10.36 3.62
C SER A 76 -10.78 10.45 2.10
N TYR A 77 -10.24 9.53 1.32
CA TYR A 77 -10.35 9.49 -0.15
C TYR A 77 -11.08 8.24 -0.66
N GLU A 78 -11.78 7.52 0.22
CA GLU A 78 -12.70 6.42 -0.11
C GLU A 78 -14.09 6.99 -0.46
#